data_AF-A0A9E4RBZ2-F1
#
_entry.id   AF-A0A9E4RBZ2-F1
#
_cell.length_a   1.000
_cell.length_b   1.000
_cell.length_c   1.000
_cell.angle_alpha   90.00
_cell.angle_beta   90.00
_cell.angle_gamma   90.00
#
_symmetry.space_group_name_H-M   'P 1'
#
loop_
_entity.id
_entity.type
_entity.pdbx_description
1 polymer ?
#
loop_
_entity_poly.entity_id
_entity_poly.type
_entity_poly.pdbx_seq_one_letter_code
_entity_poly.pdbx_strand_id
1 'polypeptide(L)'
;MEGPPAVPLGPSHSPVLTKRGLVCSASPLAGAIGAQVLREGGNAFDAAIAVAAAEAVTLPPMCGLGGEVFAMLYEASTGKMHGLAGSGRAPLRASRDHFVGLGYEKMPTSGPLSPAVPGEVHAWGAILERFGTRELGKLIAPAAELADDGFPLPAVIGSDFARLVGNGKVLRDYPSSAKAFLRPDGRPYEAGDVLVQKDLARSIRRVAEGGVEEFYTGGLARDIAAAFAAAGGLIDEADLAAQATHVTDDPPSVEYHGHRVYATPLPSHGVLTLEILSLLDGFDLAAMGHNTA
;
A
#
# COMPACT_ATOMS: atom_id res chain seq x y z
N MET A 1 -15.06 44.34 -1.07
CA MET A 1 -13.62 44.15 -1.25
C MET A 1 -13.43 42.70 -1.63
N GLU A 2 -13.22 42.44 -2.92
CA GLU A 2 -12.75 41.11 -3.37
C GLU A 2 -11.36 40.89 -2.76
N GLY A 3 -11.15 39.72 -2.17
CA GLY A 3 -9.84 39.34 -1.66
C GLY A 3 -8.81 39.33 -2.81
N PRO A 4 -7.51 39.39 -2.50
CA PRO A 4 -6.49 39.28 -3.53
C PRO A 4 -6.72 37.98 -4.34
N PRO A 5 -6.53 38.01 -5.67
CA PRO A 5 -6.68 36.82 -6.50
C PRO A 5 -5.76 35.72 -5.93
N ALA A 6 -6.30 34.50 -5.83
CA ALA A 6 -5.51 33.35 -5.40
C ALA A 6 -4.30 33.21 -6.34
N VAL A 7 -3.11 33.48 -5.82
CA VAL A 7 -1.88 33.24 -6.58
C VAL A 7 -1.82 31.74 -6.85
N PRO A 8 -1.75 31.29 -8.10
CA PRO A 8 -1.55 29.87 -8.39
C PRO A 8 -0.32 29.41 -7.61
N LEU A 9 -0.46 28.38 -6.79
CA LEU A 9 0.68 27.74 -6.13
C LEU A 9 1.55 27.14 -7.24
N GLY A 10 2.47 27.93 -7.77
CA GLY A 10 3.50 27.47 -8.69
C GLY A 10 4.32 26.38 -8.01
N PRO A 11 4.92 25.46 -8.77
CA PRO A 11 5.73 24.40 -8.20
C PRO A 11 6.83 25.00 -7.31
N SER A 12 6.93 24.52 -6.07
CA SER A 12 7.90 25.02 -5.08
C SER A 12 9.35 24.64 -5.41
N HIS A 13 9.54 23.77 -6.42
CA HIS A 13 10.82 23.25 -6.87
C HIS A 13 10.75 22.82 -8.35
N SER A 14 11.89 22.78 -9.03
CA SER A 14 11.96 22.27 -10.41
C SER A 14 11.60 20.78 -10.46
N PRO A 15 10.78 20.33 -11.43
CA PRO A 15 10.45 18.92 -11.57
C PRO A 15 11.69 18.11 -12.00
N VAL A 16 11.77 16.86 -11.55
CA VAL A 16 12.77 15.92 -12.05
C VAL A 16 12.40 15.50 -13.47
N LEU A 17 13.32 15.72 -14.42
CA LEU A 17 13.19 15.30 -15.81
C LEU A 17 14.26 14.26 -16.15
N THR A 18 13.87 13.17 -16.82
CA THR A 18 14.79 12.08 -17.20
C THR A 18 14.40 11.51 -18.56
N LYS A 19 15.40 11.00 -19.30
CA LYS A 19 15.20 10.23 -20.54
C LYS A 19 15.14 8.71 -20.29
N ARG A 20 15.18 8.30 -19.02
CA ARG A 20 15.15 6.89 -18.57
C ARG A 20 13.93 6.67 -17.67
N GLY A 21 14.00 5.70 -16.77
CA GLY A 21 12.97 5.45 -15.76
C GLY A 21 12.93 6.53 -14.67
N LEU A 22 11.75 6.72 -14.09
CA LEU A 22 11.46 7.60 -12.95
C LEU A 22 10.62 6.80 -11.95
N VAL A 23 10.87 7.00 -10.65
CA VAL A 23 10.04 6.48 -9.56
C VAL A 23 9.62 7.65 -8.68
N CYS A 24 8.33 7.71 -8.37
CA CYS A 24 7.76 8.66 -7.42
C CYS A 24 7.16 7.88 -6.26
N SER A 25 7.56 8.22 -5.03
CA SER A 25 7.14 7.54 -3.80
C SER A 25 7.08 8.56 -2.66
N ALA A 26 6.18 8.32 -1.69
CA ALA A 26 6.12 9.14 -0.48
C ALA A 26 7.36 8.92 0.43
N SER A 27 8.04 7.78 0.27
CA SER A 27 9.29 7.44 0.94
C SER A 27 10.48 7.67 0.01
N PRO A 28 11.37 8.64 0.29
CA PRO A 28 12.58 8.84 -0.51
C PRO A 28 13.46 7.59 -0.60
N LEU A 29 13.50 6.78 0.47
CA LEU A 29 14.26 5.53 0.51
C LEU A 29 13.65 4.48 -0.41
N ALA A 30 12.32 4.31 -0.38
CA ALA A 30 11.65 3.40 -1.30
C ALA A 30 11.79 3.85 -2.76
N GLY A 31 11.65 5.16 -3.02
CA GLY A 31 11.91 5.75 -4.35
C GLY A 31 13.33 5.48 -4.86
N ALA A 32 14.34 5.59 -3.98
CA ALA A 32 15.73 5.28 -4.34
C ALA A 32 15.94 3.80 -4.65
N ILE A 33 15.30 2.89 -3.90
CA ILE A 33 15.32 1.44 -4.14
C ILE A 33 14.68 1.12 -5.49
N GLY A 34 13.48 1.63 -5.78
CA GLY A 34 12.83 1.44 -7.08
C GLY A 34 13.66 1.98 -8.24
N ALA A 35 14.26 3.16 -8.07
CA ALA A 35 15.16 3.72 -9.08
C ALA A 35 16.41 2.86 -9.29
N GLN A 36 16.93 2.19 -8.25
CA GLN A 36 18.03 1.23 -8.37
C GLN A 36 17.59 0.01 -9.18
N VAL A 37 16.41 -0.55 -8.93
CA VAL A 37 15.87 -1.68 -9.72
C VAL A 37 15.78 -1.32 -11.20
N LEU A 38 15.29 -0.13 -11.53
CA LEU A 38 15.26 0.35 -12.93
C LEU A 38 16.67 0.52 -13.52
N ARG A 39 17.65 1.02 -12.74
CA ARG A 39 19.05 1.14 -13.18
C ARG A 39 19.69 -0.22 -13.45
N GLU A 40 19.34 -1.24 -12.69
CA GLU A 40 19.80 -2.62 -12.84
C GLU A 40 19.02 -3.40 -13.91
N GLY A 41 18.15 -2.73 -14.65
CA GLY A 41 17.42 -3.29 -15.79
C GLY A 41 16.19 -4.11 -15.42
N GLY A 42 15.68 -3.99 -14.19
CA GLY A 42 14.31 -4.38 -13.88
C GLY A 42 13.31 -3.45 -14.58
N ASN A 43 12.09 -3.91 -14.80
CA ASN A 43 11.05 -3.11 -15.43
C ASN A 43 10.25 -2.30 -14.40
N ALA A 44 9.21 -1.58 -14.86
CA ALA A 44 8.37 -0.77 -13.99
C ALA A 44 7.62 -1.59 -12.93
N PHE A 45 7.25 -2.84 -13.25
CA PHE A 45 6.55 -3.75 -12.35
C PHE A 45 7.48 -4.29 -11.25
N ASP A 46 8.70 -4.67 -11.62
CA ASP A 46 9.75 -5.07 -10.68
C ASP A 46 10.06 -3.92 -9.70
N ALA A 47 10.24 -2.71 -10.23
CA ALA A 47 10.51 -1.53 -9.42
C ALA A 47 9.35 -1.17 -8.49
N ALA A 48 8.10 -1.31 -8.94
CA ALA A 48 6.92 -1.07 -8.12
C ALA A 48 6.84 -2.02 -6.91
N ILE A 49 7.17 -3.31 -7.09
CA ILE A 49 7.19 -4.28 -5.99
C ILE A 49 8.29 -3.96 -4.99
N ALA A 50 9.49 -3.60 -5.45
CA ALA A 50 10.58 -3.19 -4.58
C ALA A 50 10.25 -1.92 -3.77
N VAL A 51 9.55 -0.95 -4.40
CA VAL A 51 9.03 0.24 -3.72
C VAL A 51 7.99 -0.14 -2.68
N ALA A 52 6.99 -0.95 -3.03
CA ALA A 52 5.93 -1.37 -2.11
C ALA A 52 6.49 -2.12 -0.89
N ALA A 53 7.45 -3.02 -1.10
CA ALA A 53 8.14 -3.71 0.00
C ALA A 53 8.92 -2.76 0.90
N ALA A 54 9.60 -1.76 0.32
CA ALA A 54 10.30 -0.74 1.10
C ALA A 54 9.33 0.22 1.82
N GLU A 55 8.17 0.52 1.25
CA GLU A 55 7.11 1.32 1.89
C GLU A 55 6.42 0.56 3.02
N ALA A 56 6.29 -0.77 2.93
CA ALA A 56 5.85 -1.61 4.05
C ALA A 56 6.76 -1.48 5.30
N VAL A 57 8.01 -1.04 5.12
CA VAL A 57 8.97 -0.76 6.19
C VAL A 57 9.00 0.73 6.54
N THR A 58 8.95 1.60 5.55
CA THR A 58 9.20 3.04 5.72
C THR A 58 7.97 3.88 6.00
N LEU A 59 6.77 3.35 5.70
CA LEU A 59 5.47 4.00 5.90
C LEU A 59 4.53 3.11 6.74
N PRO A 60 4.95 2.60 7.91
CA PRO A 60 4.18 1.60 8.67
C PRO A 60 2.74 1.98 9.05
N PRO A 61 2.35 3.26 9.29
CA PRO A 61 0.95 3.56 9.57
C PRO A 61 0.06 3.58 8.31
N MET A 62 0.62 3.39 7.11
CA MET A 62 -0.08 3.47 5.83
C MET A 62 0.09 2.22 4.96
N CYS A 63 1.30 1.65 4.93
CA CYS A 63 1.68 0.54 4.06
C CYS A 63 2.23 -0.63 4.89
N GLY A 64 1.99 -1.87 4.44
CA GLY A 64 2.49 -3.05 5.14
C GLY A 64 2.17 -4.36 4.41
N LEU A 65 2.89 -5.42 4.73
CA LEU A 65 2.61 -6.78 4.21
C LEU A 65 1.19 -7.26 4.55
N GLY A 66 0.65 -6.77 5.68
CA GLY A 66 -0.70 -7.04 6.14
C GLY A 66 -1.78 -6.20 5.45
N GLY A 67 -1.44 -5.46 4.40
CA GLY A 67 -2.31 -4.49 3.73
C GLY A 67 -3.00 -5.02 2.47
N GLU A 68 -3.48 -4.07 1.69
CA GLU A 68 -4.24 -4.23 0.45
C GLU A 68 -3.67 -3.31 -0.63
N VAL A 69 -3.79 -3.72 -1.89
CA VAL A 69 -3.30 -2.93 -3.03
C VAL A 69 -4.32 -2.82 -4.15
N PHE A 70 -4.36 -1.65 -4.76
CA PHE A 70 -4.97 -1.42 -6.07
C PHE A 70 -3.95 -0.78 -6.99
N ALA A 71 -3.87 -1.24 -8.24
CA ALA A 71 -2.89 -0.72 -9.18
C ALA A 71 -3.46 -0.56 -10.60
N MET A 72 -2.91 0.41 -11.32
CA MET A 72 -3.04 0.55 -12.78
C MET A 72 -1.71 0.18 -13.42
N LEU A 73 -1.75 -0.73 -14.37
CA LEU A 73 -0.58 -1.41 -14.92
C LEU A 73 -0.56 -1.23 -16.44
N TYR A 74 0.38 -0.42 -16.94
CA TYR A 74 0.58 -0.23 -18.39
C TYR A 74 1.63 -1.18 -18.93
N GLU A 75 1.22 -2.11 -19.80
CA GLU A 75 2.13 -2.99 -20.49
C GLU A 75 2.56 -2.37 -21.82
N ALA A 76 3.69 -1.64 -21.82
CA ALA A 76 4.17 -0.92 -23.00
C ALA A 76 4.48 -1.83 -24.21
N SER A 77 4.83 -3.10 -23.99
CA SER A 77 5.09 -4.08 -25.06
C SER A 77 3.85 -4.40 -25.89
N THR A 78 2.67 -4.33 -25.29
CA THR A 78 1.38 -4.63 -25.95
C THR A 78 0.51 -3.39 -26.11
N GLY A 79 0.86 -2.29 -25.45
CA GLY A 79 0.06 -1.07 -25.39
C GLY A 79 -1.20 -1.22 -24.54
N LYS A 80 -1.31 -2.27 -23.72
CA LYS A 80 -2.52 -2.58 -22.95
C LYS A 80 -2.48 -2.00 -21.55
N MET A 81 -3.67 -1.75 -21.02
CA MET A 81 -3.90 -1.33 -19.65
C MET A 81 -4.55 -2.46 -18.86
N HIS A 82 -4.09 -2.65 -17.62
CA HIS A 82 -4.64 -3.62 -16.69
C HIS A 82 -4.93 -2.94 -15.35
N GLY A 83 -6.06 -3.29 -14.75
CA GLY A 83 -6.38 -2.96 -13.38
C GLY A 83 -6.04 -4.13 -12.47
N LEU A 84 -5.57 -3.85 -11.27
CA LEU A 84 -5.32 -4.87 -10.25
C LEU A 84 -6.05 -4.51 -8.96
N ALA A 85 -6.72 -5.50 -8.38
CA ALA A 85 -7.30 -5.45 -7.04
C ALA A 85 -6.75 -6.60 -6.21
N GLY A 86 -5.82 -6.28 -5.33
CA GLY A 86 -5.30 -7.11 -4.25
C GLY A 86 -5.88 -6.70 -2.90
N SER A 87 -7.14 -6.24 -2.87
CA SER A 87 -7.88 -6.08 -1.62
C SER A 87 -8.31 -7.43 -1.09
N GLY A 88 -8.23 -7.59 0.22
CA GLY A 88 -8.63 -8.80 0.90
C GLY A 88 -10.10 -9.11 0.77
N ARG A 89 -10.45 -10.39 0.87
CA ARG A 89 -11.83 -10.77 1.18
C ARG A 89 -12.08 -10.63 2.69
N ALA A 90 -13.34 -10.46 3.06
CA ALA A 90 -13.74 -10.67 4.45
C ALA A 90 -13.41 -12.13 4.85
N PRO A 91 -12.99 -12.38 6.11
CA PRO A 91 -12.78 -13.73 6.60
C PRO A 91 -14.00 -14.61 6.34
N LEU A 92 -13.83 -15.89 6.03
CA LEU A 92 -14.88 -16.86 5.70
C LEU A 92 -15.92 -16.99 6.83
N ARG A 93 -15.49 -16.78 8.07
CA ARG A 93 -16.34 -16.81 9.26
C ARG A 93 -16.99 -15.46 9.60
N ALA A 94 -16.66 -14.40 8.88
CA ALA A 94 -17.27 -13.10 9.05
C ALA A 94 -18.72 -13.13 8.54
N SER A 95 -19.65 -12.75 9.41
CA SER A 95 -21.05 -12.59 9.04
C SER A 95 -21.66 -11.40 9.78
N ARG A 96 -22.68 -10.78 9.20
CA ARG A 96 -23.42 -9.70 9.87
C ARG A 96 -23.88 -10.13 11.26
N ASP A 97 -24.43 -11.33 11.39
CA ASP A 97 -24.95 -11.84 12.66
C ASP A 97 -23.86 -12.06 13.71
N HIS A 98 -22.64 -12.44 13.30
CA HIS A 98 -21.49 -12.51 14.20
C HIS A 98 -21.17 -11.13 14.79
N PHE A 99 -21.05 -10.10 13.96
CA PHE A 99 -20.75 -8.74 14.42
C PHE A 99 -21.88 -8.15 15.27
N VAL A 100 -23.14 -8.30 14.85
CA VAL A 100 -24.30 -7.85 15.63
C VAL A 100 -24.39 -8.60 16.97
N GLY A 101 -24.10 -9.90 16.99
CA GLY A 101 -24.07 -10.71 18.22
C GLY A 101 -22.99 -10.26 19.22
N LEU A 102 -21.91 -9.64 18.73
CA LEU A 102 -20.88 -9.01 19.55
C LEU A 102 -21.21 -7.55 19.95
N GLY A 103 -22.37 -7.04 19.52
CA GLY A 103 -22.83 -5.68 19.84
C GLY A 103 -22.33 -4.59 18.88
N TYR A 104 -21.78 -4.95 17.72
CA TYR A 104 -21.36 -3.95 16.72
C TYR A 104 -22.55 -3.48 15.87
N GLU A 105 -22.77 -2.16 15.84
CA GLU A 105 -23.70 -1.51 14.90
C GLU A 105 -23.02 -1.10 13.59
N LYS A 106 -21.69 -0.95 13.62
CA LYS A 106 -20.81 -0.63 12.49
C LYS A 106 -19.55 -1.49 12.60
N MET A 107 -18.88 -1.71 11.47
CA MET A 107 -17.60 -2.42 11.49
C MET A 107 -16.59 -1.71 12.40
N PRO A 108 -15.87 -2.44 13.27
CA PRO A 108 -14.82 -1.85 14.08
C PRO A 108 -13.72 -1.29 13.18
N THR A 109 -13.16 -0.15 13.57
CA THR A 109 -12.05 0.51 12.86
C THR A 109 -10.67 0.15 13.42
N SER A 110 -10.62 -0.76 14.41
CA SER A 110 -9.40 -1.20 15.07
C SER A 110 -9.61 -2.57 15.72
N GLY A 111 -8.51 -3.25 16.01
CA GLY A 111 -8.51 -4.54 16.68
C GLY A 111 -8.64 -5.72 15.71
N PRO A 112 -8.71 -6.95 16.21
CA PRO A 112 -8.47 -8.16 15.41
C PRO A 112 -9.68 -8.57 14.55
N LEU A 113 -10.81 -7.89 14.72
CA LEU A 113 -12.03 -8.08 13.93
C LEU A 113 -12.19 -7.08 12.79
N SER A 114 -11.34 -6.05 12.72
CA SER A 114 -11.41 -5.02 11.66
C SER A 114 -10.77 -5.41 10.33
N PRO A 115 -9.68 -6.21 10.26
CA PRO A 115 -9.00 -6.46 8.99
C PRO A 115 -9.74 -7.45 8.07
N ALA A 116 -9.61 -7.23 6.76
CA ALA A 116 -9.80 -8.25 5.74
C ALA A 116 -8.50 -9.09 5.59
N VAL A 117 -8.57 -10.18 4.82
CA VAL A 117 -7.40 -11.04 4.55
C VAL A 117 -6.34 -10.27 3.76
N PRO A 118 -5.09 -10.12 4.22
CA PRO A 118 -4.09 -9.30 3.53
C PRO A 118 -3.85 -9.73 2.07
N GLY A 119 -3.83 -8.77 1.15
CA GLY A 119 -3.67 -9.06 -0.29
C GLY A 119 -2.42 -8.47 -0.95
N GLU A 120 -1.63 -7.67 -0.22
CA GLU A 120 -0.40 -7.04 -0.71
C GLU A 120 0.58 -8.05 -1.35
N VAL A 121 0.96 -9.09 -0.59
CA VAL A 121 1.97 -10.06 -1.03
C VAL A 121 1.46 -10.93 -2.18
N HIS A 122 0.16 -11.28 -2.18
CA HIS A 122 -0.46 -12.04 -3.27
C HIS A 122 -0.45 -11.22 -4.57
N ALA A 123 -0.68 -9.91 -4.46
CA ALA A 123 -0.65 -9.02 -5.62
C ALA A 123 0.75 -8.89 -6.23
N TRP A 124 1.80 -8.89 -5.40
CA TRP A 124 3.18 -8.95 -5.92
C TRP A 124 3.41 -10.23 -6.74
N GLY A 125 2.91 -11.37 -6.27
CA GLY A 125 2.92 -12.63 -7.01
C GLY A 125 2.24 -12.51 -8.37
N ALA A 126 1.00 -12.02 -8.38
CA ALA A 126 0.21 -11.86 -9.61
C ALA A 126 0.87 -10.89 -10.61
N ILE A 127 1.51 -9.81 -10.11
CA ILE A 127 2.26 -8.87 -10.96
C ILE A 127 3.51 -9.56 -11.52
N LEU A 128 4.28 -10.28 -10.70
CA LEU A 128 5.51 -10.95 -11.16
C LEU A 128 5.23 -12.04 -12.17
N GLU A 129 4.22 -12.87 -11.92
CA GLU A 129 3.84 -13.96 -12.81
C GLU A 129 3.55 -13.46 -14.23
N ARG A 130 2.83 -12.33 -14.33
CA ARG A 130 2.38 -11.80 -15.61
C ARG A 130 3.36 -10.81 -16.25
N PHE A 131 4.04 -10.01 -15.44
CA PHE A 131 4.78 -8.84 -15.91
C PHE A 131 6.20 -8.73 -15.36
N GLY A 132 6.59 -9.55 -14.39
CA GLY A 132 7.90 -9.47 -13.73
C GLY A 132 9.06 -9.93 -14.60
N THR A 133 10.26 -9.42 -14.31
CA THR A 133 11.51 -9.88 -14.95
C THR A 133 12.61 -10.20 -13.94
N ARG A 134 12.30 -10.09 -12.65
CA ARG A 134 13.22 -10.35 -11.53
C ARG A 134 12.58 -11.31 -10.53
N GLU A 135 13.44 -11.97 -9.74
CA GLU A 135 13.01 -12.84 -8.65
C GLU A 135 12.50 -12.01 -7.48
N LEU A 136 11.35 -12.39 -6.90
CA LEU A 136 10.73 -11.68 -5.77
C LEU A 136 11.74 -11.41 -4.63
N GLY A 137 12.52 -12.43 -4.25
CA GLY A 137 13.48 -12.31 -3.16
C GLY A 137 14.52 -11.22 -3.38
N LYS A 138 14.96 -10.99 -4.62
CA LYS A 138 15.90 -9.91 -4.96
C LYS A 138 15.25 -8.54 -4.87
N LEU A 139 13.97 -8.43 -5.22
CA LEU A 139 13.23 -7.17 -5.19
C LEU A 139 12.94 -6.72 -3.76
N ILE A 140 12.67 -7.64 -2.84
CA ILE A 140 12.28 -7.32 -1.47
C ILE A 140 13.43 -7.39 -0.45
N ALA A 141 14.59 -7.95 -0.82
CA ALA A 141 15.78 -8.00 0.04
C ALA A 141 16.20 -6.62 0.59
N PRO A 142 16.22 -5.52 -0.20
CA PRO A 142 16.56 -4.20 0.33
C PRO A 142 15.60 -3.72 1.43
N ALA A 143 14.32 -4.12 1.37
CA ALA A 143 13.37 -3.81 2.44
C ALA A 143 13.68 -4.57 3.73
N ALA A 144 14.10 -5.84 3.63
CA ALA A 144 14.53 -6.61 4.79
C ALA A 144 15.78 -6.01 5.45
N GLU A 145 16.77 -5.59 4.67
CA GLU A 145 17.97 -4.90 5.16
C GLU A 145 17.59 -3.60 5.88
N LEU A 146 16.74 -2.79 5.25
CA LEU A 146 16.26 -1.53 5.82
C LEU A 146 15.50 -1.73 7.15
N ALA A 147 14.70 -2.80 7.25
CA ALA A 147 13.98 -3.14 8.46
C ALA A 147 14.91 -3.65 9.58
N ASP A 148 16.00 -4.35 9.24
CA ASP A 148 16.91 -4.95 10.21
C ASP A 148 17.93 -3.94 10.77
N ASP A 149 18.51 -3.14 9.88
CA ASP A 149 19.45 -2.07 10.23
C ASP A 149 18.72 -0.86 10.84
N GLY A 150 17.48 -0.65 10.41
CA GLY A 150 16.68 0.51 10.73
C GLY A 150 17.05 1.75 9.92
N PHE A 151 16.19 2.76 10.01
CA PHE A 151 16.36 4.01 9.27
C PHE A 151 15.86 5.21 10.09
N PRO A 152 16.47 6.40 9.91
CA PRO A 152 15.95 7.61 10.51
C PRO A 152 14.64 8.02 9.85
N LEU A 153 13.61 8.31 10.64
CA LEU A 153 12.32 8.77 10.14
C LEU A 153 12.45 10.17 9.51
N PRO A 154 12.13 10.34 8.21
CA PRO A 154 12.14 11.66 7.58
C PRO A 154 11.11 12.61 8.20
N ALA A 155 11.32 13.92 8.07
CA ALA A 155 10.50 14.94 8.77
C ALA A 155 8.98 14.76 8.62
N VAL A 156 8.48 14.63 7.38
CA VAL A 156 7.04 14.46 7.11
C VAL A 156 6.55 13.11 7.63
N ILE A 157 7.26 12.02 7.29
CA ILE A 157 6.89 10.65 7.69
C ILE A 157 6.89 10.48 9.20
N GLY A 158 7.90 11.00 9.91
CA GLY A 158 7.99 10.95 11.36
C GLY A 158 6.90 11.78 12.05
N SER A 159 6.56 12.95 11.51
CA SER A 159 5.43 13.75 11.98
C SER A 159 4.10 13.02 11.78
N ASP A 160 3.88 12.40 10.63
CA ASP A 160 2.67 11.62 10.34
C ASP A 160 2.59 10.36 11.19
N PHE A 161 3.72 9.67 11.40
CA PHE A 161 3.81 8.53 12.30
C PHE A 161 3.40 8.90 13.72
N ALA A 162 4.01 9.94 14.31
CA ALA A 162 3.68 10.39 15.66
C ALA A 162 2.20 10.81 15.79
N ARG A 163 1.67 11.48 14.76
CA ARG A 163 0.25 11.88 14.69
C ARG A 163 -0.70 10.68 14.63
N LEU A 164 -0.40 9.68 13.79
CA LEU A 164 -1.26 8.51 13.58
C LEU A 164 -1.20 7.52 14.75
N VAL A 165 -0.02 7.32 15.34
CA VAL A 165 0.15 6.55 16.57
C VAL A 165 -0.48 7.29 17.77
N GLY A 166 -0.47 8.63 17.73
CA GLY A 166 -1.04 9.48 18.76
C GLY A 166 -0.36 9.25 20.10
N ASN A 167 -1.14 9.05 21.17
CA ASN A 167 -0.57 8.73 22.48
C ASN A 167 -0.11 7.27 22.62
N GLY A 168 -0.21 6.45 21.58
CA GLY A 168 0.16 5.03 21.58
C GLY A 168 -0.83 4.10 22.28
N LYS A 169 -2.05 4.58 22.63
CA LYS A 169 -3.03 3.75 23.36
C LYS A 169 -3.37 2.47 22.61
N VAL A 170 -3.71 2.55 21.32
CA VAL A 170 -4.11 1.38 20.52
C VAL A 170 -2.96 0.37 20.44
N LEU A 171 -1.71 0.84 20.31
CA LEU A 171 -0.56 -0.05 20.26
C LEU A 171 -0.32 -0.76 21.59
N ARG A 172 -0.57 -0.09 22.73
CA ARG A 172 -0.40 -0.69 24.07
C ARG A 172 -1.39 -1.81 24.36
N ASP A 173 -2.53 -1.84 23.66
CA ASP A 173 -3.47 -2.96 23.75
C ASP A 173 -2.86 -4.26 23.14
N TYR A 174 -1.76 -4.15 22.36
CA TYR A 174 -1.06 -5.27 21.73
C TYR A 174 0.46 -5.23 22.03
N PRO A 175 0.98 -6.08 22.94
CA PRO A 175 2.38 -6.01 23.37
C PRO A 175 3.41 -6.10 22.24
N SER A 176 3.13 -6.87 21.17
CA SER A 176 3.99 -6.95 19.98
C SER A 176 4.04 -5.62 19.23
N SER A 177 2.89 -4.98 19.01
CA SER A 177 2.80 -3.67 18.34
C SER A 177 3.44 -2.56 19.17
N ALA A 178 3.23 -2.55 20.49
CA ALA A 178 3.91 -1.62 21.39
C ALA A 178 5.44 -1.76 21.31
N LYS A 179 5.96 -3.00 21.32
CA LYS A 179 7.39 -3.27 21.18
C LYS A 179 7.95 -2.79 19.83
N ALA A 180 7.18 -2.95 18.76
CA ALA A 180 7.63 -2.60 17.41
C ALA A 180 7.59 -1.09 17.13
N PHE A 181 6.58 -0.39 17.65
CA PHE A 181 6.23 0.96 17.21
C PHE A 181 6.20 2.02 18.31
N LEU A 182 6.52 1.65 19.55
CA LEU A 182 6.81 2.61 20.62
C LEU A 182 8.28 2.54 21.02
N ARG A 183 8.82 3.69 21.40
CA ARG A 183 10.14 3.81 22.01
C ARG A 183 10.17 3.12 23.37
N PRO A 184 11.36 2.82 23.93
CA PRO A 184 11.48 2.21 25.25
C PRO A 184 10.80 2.99 26.39
N ASP A 185 10.64 4.31 26.24
CA ASP A 185 9.92 5.16 27.18
C ASP A 185 8.40 5.20 26.97
N GLY A 186 7.89 4.42 26.01
CA GLY A 186 6.47 4.29 25.69
C GLY A 186 5.91 5.37 24.77
N ARG A 187 6.72 6.33 24.31
CA ARG A 187 6.30 7.37 23.35
C ARG A 187 6.40 6.86 21.90
N PRO A 188 5.64 7.44 20.96
CA PRO A 188 5.85 7.18 19.53
C PRO A 188 7.26 7.60 19.09
N TYR A 189 7.74 6.98 18.02
CA TYR A 189 8.90 7.49 17.29
C TYR A 189 8.56 8.82 16.61
N GLU A 190 9.54 9.71 16.53
CA GLU A 190 9.41 11.03 15.90
C GLU A 190 10.43 11.20 14.76
N ALA A 191 10.31 12.31 14.03
CA ALA A 191 11.27 12.66 12.99
C ALA A 191 12.72 12.65 13.55
N GLY A 192 13.62 11.99 12.82
CA GLY A 192 15.02 11.81 13.20
C GLY A 192 15.30 10.61 14.11
N ASP A 193 14.28 10.03 14.80
CA ASP A 193 14.48 8.78 15.50
C ASP A 193 14.74 7.63 14.51
N VAL A 194 15.54 6.64 14.93
CA VAL A 194 15.83 5.45 14.13
C VAL A 194 14.82 4.35 14.47
N LEU A 195 13.99 3.98 13.50
CA LEU A 195 13.03 2.90 13.63
C LEU A 195 13.65 1.58 13.14
N VAL A 196 13.73 0.58 14.04
CA VAL A 196 14.25 -0.76 13.76
C VAL A 196 13.11 -1.78 13.87
N GLN A 197 12.96 -2.65 12.87
CA GLN A 197 11.84 -3.59 12.73
C GLN A 197 12.33 -5.02 12.45
N LYS A 198 13.16 -5.57 13.35
CA LYS A 198 13.78 -6.91 13.17
C LYS A 198 12.78 -8.04 12.96
N ASP A 199 11.61 -7.95 13.58
CA ASP A 199 10.57 -8.97 13.43
C ASP A 199 9.98 -8.93 12.00
N LEU A 200 9.77 -7.73 11.45
CA LEU A 200 9.36 -7.53 10.05
C LEU A 200 10.46 -7.95 9.07
N ALA A 201 11.73 -7.62 9.35
CA ALA A 201 12.87 -8.07 8.54
C ALA A 201 12.90 -9.59 8.38
N ARG A 202 12.65 -10.34 9.47
CA ARG A 202 12.54 -11.81 9.41
C ARG A 202 11.36 -12.25 8.56
N SER A 203 10.19 -11.62 8.67
CA SER A 203 9.04 -11.94 7.82
C SER A 203 9.33 -11.68 6.34
N ILE A 204 9.96 -10.55 5.99
CA ILE A 204 10.34 -10.25 4.60
C ILE A 204 11.36 -11.27 4.08
N ARG A 205 12.37 -11.67 4.88
CA ARG A 205 13.34 -12.71 4.49
C ARG A 205 12.67 -14.07 4.24
N ARG A 206 11.70 -14.44 5.07
CA ARG A 206 10.91 -15.67 4.87
C ARG A 206 10.14 -15.63 3.55
N VAL A 207 9.49 -14.52 3.23
CA VAL A 207 8.83 -14.34 1.92
C VAL A 207 9.84 -14.32 0.77
N ALA A 208 11.04 -13.78 0.98
CA ALA A 208 12.09 -13.77 -0.04
C ALA A 208 12.59 -15.19 -0.37
N GLU A 209 12.64 -16.07 0.63
CA GLU A 209 13.09 -17.46 0.51
C GLU A 209 11.98 -18.41 0.05
N GLY A 210 10.79 -18.32 0.66
CA GLY A 210 9.65 -19.21 0.40
C GLY A 210 8.65 -18.69 -0.63
N GLY A 211 8.88 -17.50 -1.18
CA GLY A 211 7.97 -16.85 -2.12
C GLY A 211 6.67 -16.39 -1.47
N VAL A 212 5.69 -16.08 -2.33
CA VAL A 212 4.34 -15.65 -1.91
C VAL A 212 3.68 -16.70 -1.02
N GLU A 213 3.89 -17.99 -1.31
CA GLU A 213 3.33 -19.10 -0.55
C GLU A 213 3.72 -19.08 0.93
N GLU A 214 4.91 -18.59 1.29
CA GLU A 214 5.29 -18.51 2.70
C GLU A 214 4.31 -17.67 3.53
N PHE A 215 3.75 -16.62 2.92
CA PHE A 215 2.77 -15.73 3.55
C PHE A 215 1.35 -16.32 3.62
N TYR A 216 0.95 -17.16 2.65
CA TYR A 216 -0.44 -17.61 2.51
C TYR A 216 -0.69 -19.08 2.88
N THR A 217 0.30 -19.95 2.72
CA THR A 217 0.20 -21.39 3.00
C THR A 217 1.39 -21.94 3.81
N GLY A 218 2.47 -21.16 3.94
CA GLY A 218 3.69 -21.54 4.62
C GLY A 218 3.70 -21.26 6.13
N GLY A 219 4.92 -21.08 6.67
CA GLY A 219 5.08 -20.87 8.10
C GLY A 219 4.52 -19.53 8.56
N LEU A 220 4.64 -18.48 7.75
CA LEU A 220 4.21 -17.14 8.15
C LEU A 220 2.69 -17.08 8.18
N ALA A 221 2.02 -17.81 7.29
CA ALA A 221 0.56 -17.99 7.33
C ALA A 221 0.09 -18.57 8.68
N ARG A 222 0.77 -19.62 9.17
CA ARG A 222 0.47 -20.22 10.49
C ARG A 222 0.67 -19.24 11.64
N ASP A 223 1.75 -18.45 11.60
CA ASP A 223 2.02 -17.44 12.63
C ASP A 223 0.95 -16.33 12.63
N ILE A 224 0.50 -15.90 11.44
CA ILE A 224 -0.59 -14.92 11.29
C ILE A 224 -1.89 -15.48 11.87
N ALA A 225 -2.30 -16.68 11.44
CA ALA A 225 -3.52 -17.32 11.93
C ALA A 225 -3.50 -17.52 13.45
N ALA A 226 -2.38 -17.95 14.02
CA ALA A 226 -2.20 -18.08 15.47
C ALA A 226 -2.31 -16.74 16.19
N ALA A 227 -1.73 -15.67 15.64
CA ALA A 227 -1.83 -14.33 16.21
C ALA A 227 -3.27 -13.79 16.19
N PHE A 228 -4.00 -13.99 15.09
CA PHE A 228 -5.42 -13.62 14.99
C PHE A 228 -6.25 -14.42 15.98
N ALA A 229 -6.07 -15.74 16.07
CA ALA A 229 -6.77 -16.58 17.04
C ALA A 229 -6.51 -16.13 18.49
N ALA A 230 -5.25 -15.85 18.85
CA ALA A 230 -4.89 -15.38 20.18
C ALA A 230 -5.48 -14.00 20.52
N ALA A 231 -5.64 -13.14 19.53
CA ALA A 231 -6.26 -11.83 19.69
C ALA A 231 -7.81 -11.88 19.69
N GLY A 232 -8.43 -13.00 19.32
CA GLY A 232 -9.88 -13.10 19.14
C GLY A 232 -10.38 -12.57 17.80
N GLY A 233 -9.52 -12.59 16.78
CA GLY A 233 -9.83 -12.26 15.39
C GLY A 233 -10.39 -13.43 14.60
N LEU A 234 -10.70 -13.18 13.33
CA LEU A 234 -11.38 -14.15 12.46
C LEU A 234 -10.49 -14.78 11.39
N ILE A 235 -9.38 -14.14 11.01
CA ILE A 235 -8.50 -14.64 9.95
C ILE A 235 -7.81 -15.93 10.41
N ASP A 236 -8.03 -17.01 9.68
CA ASP A 236 -7.36 -18.30 9.88
C ASP A 236 -6.53 -18.74 8.66
N GLU A 237 -5.95 -19.95 8.71
CA GLU A 237 -5.14 -20.48 7.62
C GLU A 237 -5.95 -20.72 6.33
N ALA A 238 -7.24 -21.07 6.45
CA ALA A 238 -8.10 -21.29 5.29
C ALA A 238 -8.45 -19.95 4.60
N ASP A 239 -8.62 -18.89 5.40
CA ASP A 239 -8.77 -17.53 4.89
C ASP A 239 -7.56 -17.08 4.06
N LEU A 240 -6.35 -17.26 4.61
CA LEU A 240 -5.10 -16.91 3.95
C LEU A 240 -4.90 -17.74 2.67
N ALA A 241 -5.08 -19.05 2.74
CA ALA A 241 -4.94 -19.93 1.58
C ALA A 241 -5.97 -19.64 0.46
N ALA A 242 -7.12 -19.07 0.80
CA ALA A 242 -8.15 -18.71 -0.16
C ALA A 242 -7.95 -17.32 -0.78
N GLN A 243 -6.96 -16.52 -0.34
CA GLN A 243 -6.73 -15.18 -0.86
C GLN A 243 -6.45 -15.20 -2.36
N ALA A 244 -6.98 -14.21 -3.07
CA ALA A 244 -6.77 -14.08 -4.52
C ALA A 244 -6.74 -12.62 -4.94
N THR A 245 -5.77 -12.28 -5.79
CA THR A 245 -5.69 -11.00 -6.49
C THR A 245 -6.45 -11.10 -7.81
N HIS A 246 -7.25 -10.09 -8.13
CA HIS A 246 -7.90 -9.97 -9.42
C HIS A 246 -7.13 -9.02 -10.33
N VAL A 247 -6.84 -9.47 -11.56
CA VAL A 247 -6.27 -8.63 -12.62
C VAL A 247 -7.29 -8.51 -13.74
N THR A 248 -7.72 -7.28 -14.01
CA THR A 248 -8.71 -6.95 -15.02
C THR A 248 -8.01 -6.41 -16.26
N ASP A 249 -8.18 -7.10 -17.39
CA ASP A 249 -7.78 -6.58 -18.69
C ASP A 249 -8.77 -5.51 -19.16
N ASP A 250 -8.25 -4.46 -19.79
CA ASP A 250 -9.05 -3.34 -20.29
C ASP A 250 -9.97 -2.75 -19.19
N PRO A 251 -9.38 -2.23 -18.09
CA PRO A 251 -10.14 -1.74 -16.95
C PRO A 251 -11.02 -0.53 -17.33
N PRO A 252 -11.99 -0.17 -16.46
CA PRO A 252 -12.91 0.94 -16.72
C PRO A 252 -12.18 2.21 -17.17
N SER A 253 -12.70 2.84 -18.21
CA SER A 253 -12.15 4.07 -18.77
C SER A 253 -13.21 4.93 -19.45
N VAL A 254 -12.90 6.21 -19.58
CA VAL A 254 -13.70 7.19 -20.35
C VAL A 254 -12.77 7.99 -21.26
N GLU A 255 -13.32 8.54 -22.34
CA GLU A 255 -12.65 9.59 -23.11
C GLU A 255 -12.91 10.93 -22.41
N TYR A 256 -11.88 11.76 -22.28
CA TYR A 256 -11.97 13.09 -21.70
C TYR A 256 -11.01 14.02 -22.44
N HIS A 257 -11.56 14.99 -23.18
CA HIS A 257 -10.82 15.96 -24.01
C HIS A 257 -9.68 15.33 -24.87
N GLY A 258 -9.97 14.22 -25.55
CA GLY A 258 -9.03 13.54 -26.45
C GLY A 258 -8.03 12.60 -25.76
N HIS A 259 -8.19 12.36 -24.46
CA HIS A 259 -7.43 11.39 -23.70
C HIS A 259 -8.31 10.26 -23.17
N ARG A 260 -7.81 9.03 -23.26
CA ARG A 260 -8.39 7.89 -22.55
C ARG A 260 -7.91 7.91 -21.10
N VAL A 261 -8.82 8.10 -20.16
CA VAL A 261 -8.54 8.03 -18.72
C VAL A 261 -9.02 6.70 -18.18
N TYR A 262 -8.10 5.93 -17.61
CA TYR A 262 -8.39 4.65 -16.96
C TYR A 262 -8.44 4.79 -15.44
N ALA A 263 -9.25 3.97 -14.78
CA ALA A 263 -9.31 3.90 -13.32
C ALA A 263 -9.33 2.45 -12.82
N THR A 264 -8.99 2.29 -11.54
CA THR A 264 -8.98 0.98 -10.88
C THR A 264 -10.37 0.34 -10.89
N PRO A 265 -10.47 -0.98 -11.09
CA PRO A 265 -11.74 -1.69 -11.08
C PRO A 265 -12.33 -1.78 -9.66
N LEU A 266 -13.56 -2.29 -9.57
CA LEU A 266 -14.16 -2.67 -8.29
C LEU A 266 -13.26 -3.66 -7.54
N PRO A 267 -13.23 -3.64 -6.20
CA PRO A 267 -14.07 -2.83 -5.31
C PRO A 267 -13.57 -1.38 -5.08
N SER A 268 -12.53 -0.91 -5.76
CA SER A 268 -12.09 0.48 -5.64
C SER A 268 -13.12 1.46 -6.19
N HIS A 269 -13.08 2.70 -5.69
CA HIS A 269 -13.94 3.81 -6.10
C HIS A 269 -13.48 4.50 -7.40
N GLY A 270 -12.57 3.91 -8.17
CA GLY A 270 -12.06 4.50 -9.41
C GLY A 270 -13.14 4.87 -10.42
N VAL A 271 -14.24 4.12 -10.46
CA VAL A 271 -15.41 4.42 -11.32
C VAL A 271 -16.07 5.76 -11.01
N LEU A 272 -16.00 6.24 -9.76
CA LEU A 272 -16.54 7.56 -9.38
C LEU A 272 -15.71 8.69 -10.00
N THR A 273 -14.38 8.52 -10.11
CA THR A 273 -13.53 9.49 -10.81
C THR A 273 -13.89 9.57 -12.29
N LEU A 274 -14.18 8.43 -12.93
CA LEU A 274 -14.60 8.39 -14.33
C LEU A 274 -15.97 9.06 -14.53
N GLU A 275 -16.93 8.82 -13.63
CA GLU A 275 -18.24 9.49 -13.65
C GLU A 275 -18.09 11.01 -13.52
N ILE A 276 -17.26 11.47 -12.57
CA ILE A 276 -16.97 12.90 -12.41
C ILE A 276 -16.40 13.48 -13.71
N LEU A 277 -15.42 12.83 -14.33
CA LEU A 277 -14.84 13.30 -15.60
C LEU A 277 -15.88 13.35 -16.72
N SER A 278 -16.74 12.35 -16.84
CA SER A 278 -17.81 12.36 -17.84
C SER A 278 -18.83 13.48 -17.63
N LEU A 279 -19.15 13.82 -16.38
CA LEU A 279 -20.00 14.98 -16.08
C LEU A 279 -19.29 16.29 -16.43
N LEU A 280 -18.00 16.39 -16.13
CA LEU A 280 -17.18 17.58 -16.39
C LEU A 280 -16.89 17.81 -17.87
N ASP A 281 -16.95 16.78 -18.73
CA ASP A 281 -16.77 16.90 -20.19
C ASP A 281 -17.81 17.83 -20.85
N GLY A 282 -18.94 18.06 -20.17
CA GLY A 282 -19.95 19.05 -20.58
C GLY A 282 -19.59 20.51 -20.31
N PHE A 283 -18.44 20.79 -19.70
CA PHE A 283 -18.05 22.14 -19.25
C PHE A 283 -16.69 22.57 -19.82
N ASP A 284 -16.56 23.85 -20.14
CA ASP A 284 -15.27 24.45 -20.49
C ASP A 284 -14.52 24.87 -19.21
N LEU A 285 -13.91 23.90 -18.54
CA LEU A 285 -13.16 24.15 -17.31
C LEU A 285 -11.97 25.10 -17.51
N ALA A 286 -11.40 25.13 -18.71
CA ALA A 286 -10.29 26.03 -19.03
C ALA A 286 -10.76 27.49 -19.07
N ALA A 287 -11.92 27.75 -19.67
CA ALA A 287 -12.53 29.08 -19.67
C ALA A 287 -13.05 29.49 -18.28
N MET A 288 -13.53 28.53 -17.48
CA MET A 288 -13.95 28.80 -16.10
C MET A 288 -12.78 29.25 -15.23
N GLY A 289 -11.62 28.58 -15.34
CA GLY A 289 -10.43 28.88 -14.56
C GLY A 289 -10.38 28.13 -13.23
N HIS A 290 -9.17 27.91 -12.71
CA HIS A 290 -8.98 27.17 -11.47
C HIS A 290 -9.40 28.00 -10.24
N ASN A 291 -10.23 27.42 -9.35
CA ASN A 291 -10.75 28.06 -8.13
C ASN A 291 -11.51 29.37 -8.35
N THR A 292 -12.18 29.53 -9.48
CA THR A 292 -13.09 30.65 -9.72
C THR A 292 -14.46 30.40 -9.07
N ALA A 293 -15.05 31.45 -8.50
CA ALA A 293 -16.36 31.42 -7.84
C ALA A 293 -17.53 31.42 -8.83
#